data_AF-A0A964PEH2-F1
#
_entry.id   AF-A0A964PEH2-F1
#
_cell.length_a   1.000
_cell.length_b   1.000
_cell.length_c   1.000
_cell.angle_alpha   90.00
_cell.angle_beta   90.00
_cell.angle_gamma   90.00
#
_symmetry.space_group_name_H-M   'P 1'
#
loop_
_entity.id
_entity.type
_entity.pdbx_description
1 polymer ?
#
loop_
_entity_poly.entity_id
_entity_poly.type
_entity_poly.pdbx_seq_one_letter_code
_entity_poly.pdbx_strand_id
1 'polypeptide(L)'
;MVRAALAGPCLILLIVVGCTSNERYFEVAREQRAALHEITDILKTIKDEKSMADAKTALDEKAKQFEAIARKAKALPKPPPAEVSKRWQEDEFVIQAEIRQLAVVVKKVKELPGGEEFLSQFQSRAPGLFSRVQP
;
A
#
# COMPACT_ATOMS: atom_id res chain seq x y z
N MET A 1 57.80 -10.51 -35.64
CA MET A 1 56.79 -9.70 -36.34
C MET A 1 55.51 -9.70 -35.53
N VAL A 2 55.10 -8.49 -35.13
CA VAL A 2 53.79 -8.00 -34.63
C VAL A 2 53.05 -8.81 -33.54
N ARG A 3 53.14 -8.29 -32.30
CA ARG A 3 52.09 -8.40 -31.28
C ARG A 3 51.12 -7.23 -31.49
N ALA A 4 49.82 -7.51 -31.57
CA ALA A 4 48.71 -6.56 -31.47
C ALA A 4 47.56 -7.32 -30.78
N ALA A 5 47.16 -6.97 -29.54
CA ALA A 5 46.18 -5.93 -29.20
C ALA A 5 44.77 -6.31 -29.72
N LEU A 6 43.65 -6.25 -29.01
CA LEU A 6 43.22 -5.69 -27.72
C LEU A 6 41.82 -6.28 -27.45
N ALA A 7 41.50 -6.44 -26.16
CA ALA A 7 40.17 -6.42 -25.51
C ALA A 7 38.87 -6.55 -26.35
N GLY A 8 38.00 -7.47 -25.93
CA GLY A 8 36.56 -7.35 -26.15
C GLY A 8 35.82 -8.69 -26.18
N PRO A 9 35.30 -9.16 -25.03
CA PRO A 9 33.86 -9.40 -24.97
C PRO A 9 33.31 -9.19 -23.56
N CYS A 10 33.11 -7.94 -23.12
CA CYS A 10 32.50 -7.67 -21.80
C CYS A 10 31.53 -6.48 -21.78
N LEU A 11 31.05 -6.03 -22.94
CA LEU A 11 30.25 -4.80 -23.04
C LEU A 11 28.82 -5.02 -23.57
N ILE A 12 28.23 -6.18 -23.27
CA ILE A 12 26.81 -6.46 -23.55
C ILE A 12 26.21 -7.22 -22.35
N LEU A 13 26.02 -6.56 -21.21
CA LEU A 13 25.24 -7.15 -20.09
C LEU A 13 24.66 -6.12 -19.08
N LEU A 14 24.66 -4.82 -19.40
CA LEU A 14 24.28 -3.76 -18.44
C LEU A 14 22.91 -3.10 -18.67
N ILE A 15 22.05 -3.60 -19.56
CA ILE A 15 20.78 -2.93 -19.91
C ILE A 15 19.54 -3.52 -19.20
N VAL A 16 19.64 -4.66 -18.49
CA VAL A 16 18.45 -5.30 -17.87
C VAL A 16 18.17 -4.85 -16.43
N VAL A 17 19.02 -4.01 -15.83
CA VAL A 17 18.86 -3.59 -14.42
C VAL A 17 17.73 -2.56 -14.23
N GLY A 18 17.21 -1.96 -15.32
CA GLY A 18 16.16 -0.94 -15.26
C GLY A 18 14.72 -1.48 -15.13
N CYS A 19 14.41 -2.63 -15.74
CA CYS A 19 13.02 -3.12 -15.79
C CYS A 19 12.52 -3.71 -14.46
N THR A 20 13.40 -4.37 -13.70
CA THR A 20 13.03 -4.98 -12.41
C THR A 20 12.80 -3.95 -11.31
N SER A 21 13.29 -2.72 -11.44
CA SER A 21 13.07 -1.66 -10.44
C SER A 21 11.62 -1.17 -10.47
N ASN A 22 11.07 -0.89 -11.65
CA ASN A 22 9.73 -0.32 -11.81
C ASN A 22 8.62 -1.27 -11.32
N GLU A 23 8.76 -2.57 -11.59
CA GLU A 23 7.77 -3.57 -11.18
C GLU A 23 7.56 -3.60 -9.66
N ARG A 24 8.62 -3.35 -8.87
CA ARG A 24 8.52 -3.33 -7.40
C ARG A 24 7.67 -2.17 -6.88
N TYR A 25 7.68 -1.03 -7.58
CA TYR A 25 6.79 0.08 -7.25
C TYR A 25 5.33 -0.28 -7.53
N PHE A 26 5.06 -0.92 -8.67
CA PHE A 26 3.71 -1.34 -9.04
C PHE A 26 3.19 -2.48 -8.16
N GLU A 27 4.04 -3.41 -7.76
CA GLU A 27 3.72 -4.45 -6.77
C GLU A 27 3.28 -3.82 -5.45
N VAL A 28 4.09 -2.90 -4.88
CA VAL A 28 3.73 -2.21 -3.64
C VAL A 28 2.42 -1.43 -3.79
N ALA A 29 2.20 -0.74 -4.92
CA ALA A 29 0.95 -0.01 -5.15
C ALA A 29 -0.27 -0.95 -5.21
N ARG A 30 -0.16 -2.10 -5.89
CA ARG A 30 -1.21 -3.13 -5.95
C ARG A 30 -1.49 -3.70 -4.56
N GLU A 31 -0.45 -4.04 -3.80
CA GLU A 31 -0.59 -4.56 -2.43
C GLU A 31 -1.28 -3.54 -1.51
N GLN A 32 -0.90 -2.25 -1.59
CA GLN A 32 -1.56 -1.20 -0.81
C GLN A 32 -3.05 -1.10 -1.16
N ARG A 33 -3.38 -1.13 -2.46
CA ARG A 33 -4.77 -1.07 -2.90
C ARG A 33 -5.59 -2.27 -2.42
N ALA A 34 -5.05 -3.48 -2.57
CA ALA A 34 -5.72 -4.70 -2.11
C ALA A 34 -5.96 -4.65 -0.60
N ALA A 35 -4.98 -4.22 0.18
CA ALA A 35 -5.12 -4.07 1.63
C ALA A 35 -6.21 -3.05 2.01
N LEU A 36 -6.28 -1.89 1.32
CA LEU A 36 -7.35 -0.90 1.54
C LEU A 36 -8.74 -1.47 1.24
N HIS A 37 -8.86 -2.22 0.15
CA HIS A 37 -10.11 -2.86 -0.25
C HIS A 37 -10.57 -3.88 0.79
N GLU A 38 -9.68 -4.78 1.22
CA GLU A 38 -9.98 -5.81 2.22
C GLU A 38 -10.36 -5.20 3.58
N ILE A 39 -9.66 -4.15 4.02
CA ILE A 39 -10.02 -3.42 5.25
C ILE A 39 -11.41 -2.81 5.13
N THR A 40 -11.70 -2.19 3.99
CA THR A 40 -13.02 -1.62 3.71
C THR A 40 -14.11 -2.68 3.82
N ASP A 41 -13.88 -3.86 3.25
CA ASP A 41 -14.85 -4.96 3.28
C ASP A 41 -15.04 -5.53 4.69
N ILE A 42 -13.98 -5.67 5.49
CA ILE A 42 -14.11 -6.06 6.89
C ILE A 42 -14.92 -5.01 7.67
N LEU A 43 -14.64 -3.72 7.49
CA LEU A 43 -15.39 -2.68 8.19
C LEU A 43 -16.87 -2.62 7.76
N LYS A 44 -17.20 -3.00 6.53
CA LYS A 44 -18.60 -3.08 6.06
C LYS A 44 -19.41 -4.13 6.81
N THR A 45 -18.79 -5.20 7.30
CA THR A 45 -19.50 -6.26 8.04
C THR A 45 -19.88 -5.82 9.45
N ILE A 46 -19.28 -4.75 9.97
CA ILE A 46 -19.55 -4.22 11.29
C ILE A 46 -20.90 -3.49 11.32
N LYS A 47 -21.75 -3.91 12.25
CA LYS A 47 -23.10 -3.37 12.47
C LYS A 47 -23.35 -3.01 13.94
N ASP A 48 -22.57 -3.55 14.86
CA ASP A 48 -22.74 -3.47 16.31
C ASP A 48 -21.42 -3.81 17.03
N GLU A 49 -21.42 -3.71 18.37
CA GLU A 49 -20.24 -4.01 19.20
C GLU A 49 -19.78 -5.47 19.10
N LYS A 50 -20.72 -6.41 18.93
CA LYS A 50 -20.38 -7.84 18.78
C LYS A 50 -19.58 -8.06 17.49
N SER A 51 -20.07 -7.54 16.37
CA SER A 51 -19.39 -7.62 15.07
C SER A 51 -18.09 -6.81 15.03
N MET A 52 -17.93 -5.76 15.85
CA MET A 52 -16.62 -5.12 16.07
C MET A 52 -15.62 -6.08 16.74
N ALA A 53 -16.04 -6.74 17.82
CA ALA A 53 -15.19 -7.71 18.51
C ALA A 53 -14.78 -8.86 17.57
N ASP A 54 -15.74 -9.36 16.77
CA ASP A 54 -15.48 -10.42 15.79
C ASP A 54 -14.53 -9.96 14.67
N ALA A 55 -14.66 -8.71 14.19
CA ALA A 55 -13.81 -8.14 13.15
C ALA A 55 -12.40 -7.78 13.63
N LYS A 56 -12.17 -7.70 14.96
CA LYS A 56 -10.92 -7.22 15.56
C LYS A 56 -9.69 -7.99 15.08
N THR A 57 -9.73 -9.31 15.15
CA THR A 57 -8.61 -10.18 14.74
C THR A 57 -8.25 -9.98 13.27
N ALA A 58 -9.27 -9.92 12.40
CA ALA A 58 -9.07 -9.71 10.97
C ALA A 58 -8.44 -8.33 10.70
N LEU A 59 -8.90 -7.28 11.37
CA LEU A 59 -8.31 -5.94 11.22
C LEU A 59 -6.89 -5.87 11.78
N ASP A 60 -6.58 -6.57 12.88
CA ASP A 60 -5.22 -6.66 13.43
C ASP A 60 -4.26 -7.35 12.44
N GLU A 61 -4.71 -8.40 11.75
CA GLU A 61 -3.93 -9.04 10.68
C GLU A 61 -3.69 -8.08 9.50
N LYS A 62 -4.73 -7.33 9.09
CA LYS A 62 -4.59 -6.35 8.02
C LYS A 62 -3.71 -5.17 8.39
N ALA A 63 -3.72 -4.73 9.66
CA ALA A 63 -2.79 -3.72 10.15
C ALA A 63 -1.33 -4.18 10.00
N LYS A 64 -1.02 -5.42 10.41
CA LYS A 64 0.32 -6.02 10.24
C LYS A 64 0.71 -6.14 8.77
N GLN A 65 -0.22 -6.54 7.91
CA GLN A 65 0.00 -6.61 6.47
C GLN A 65 0.32 -5.21 5.90
N PHE A 66 -0.46 -4.19 6.30
CA PHE A 66 -0.25 -2.81 5.87
C PHE A 66 1.10 -2.26 6.32
N GLU A 67 1.53 -2.55 7.55
CA GLU A 67 2.87 -2.21 8.03
C GLU A 67 3.98 -2.89 7.21
N ALA A 68 3.81 -4.16 6.84
CA ALA A 68 4.77 -4.87 6.00
C ALA A 68 4.89 -4.22 4.62
N ILE A 69 3.76 -3.83 4.02
CA ILE A 69 3.73 -3.10 2.75
C ILE A 69 4.39 -1.72 2.90
N ALA A 70 4.13 -1.01 4.01
CA ALA A 70 4.78 0.28 4.29
C ALA A 70 6.31 0.14 4.42
N ARG A 71 6.80 -0.96 5.03
CA ARG A 71 8.24 -1.28 5.06
C ARG A 71 8.79 -1.54 3.66
N LYS A 72 8.10 -2.32 2.82
CA LYS A 72 8.47 -2.53 1.41
C LYS A 72 8.55 -1.19 0.67
N ALA A 73 7.53 -0.36 0.79
CA ALA A 73 7.48 0.97 0.18
C ALA A 73 8.63 1.88 0.63
N LYS A 74 8.99 1.86 1.92
CA LYS A 74 10.10 2.64 2.46
C LYS A 74 11.47 2.20 1.92
N ALA A 75 11.61 0.92 1.58
CA ALA A 75 12.84 0.35 1.03
C ALA A 75 13.01 0.63 -0.47
N LEU A 76 11.98 1.13 -1.16
CA LEU A 76 12.09 1.51 -2.57
C LEU A 76 12.96 2.77 -2.73
N PRO A 77 13.79 2.87 -3.79
CA PRO A 77 14.54 4.08 -4.10
C PRO A 77 13.63 5.31 -4.20
N LYS A 78 14.15 6.48 -3.80
CA LYS A 78 13.45 7.76 -3.88
C LYS A 78 14.34 8.78 -4.60
N PRO A 79 13.81 9.60 -5.53
CA PRO A 79 12.43 9.61 -6.02
C PRO A 79 12.09 8.38 -6.88
N PRO A 80 10.79 8.03 -7.03
CA PRO A 80 10.37 7.01 -7.99
C PRO A 80 10.78 7.41 -9.42
N PRO A 81 11.03 6.44 -10.32
CA PRO A 81 11.26 6.69 -11.74
C PRO A 81 10.10 7.48 -12.39
N ALA A 82 10.40 8.20 -13.47
CA ALA A 82 9.43 9.08 -14.13
C ALA A 82 8.22 8.30 -14.68
N GLU A 83 8.45 7.09 -15.21
CA GLU A 83 7.41 6.22 -15.74
C GLU A 83 6.47 5.74 -14.64
N VAL A 84 7.02 5.38 -13.48
CA VAL A 84 6.24 4.99 -12.29
C VAL A 84 5.39 6.17 -11.82
N SER A 85 5.99 7.36 -11.75
CA SER A 85 5.30 8.59 -11.31
C SER A 85 4.15 8.96 -12.25
N LYS A 86 4.38 8.90 -13.57
CA LYS A 86 3.35 9.14 -14.58
C LYS A 86 2.19 8.15 -14.43
N ARG A 87 2.50 6.87 -14.25
CA ARG A 87 1.47 5.84 -14.09
C ARG A 87 0.67 6.02 -12.80
N TRP A 88 1.30 6.41 -11.70
CA TRP A 88 0.60 6.72 -10.46
C TRP A 88 -0.35 7.91 -10.59
N GLN A 89 -0.01 8.93 -11.39
CA GLN A 89 -0.92 10.03 -11.69
C GLN A 89 -2.11 9.56 -12.52
N GLU A 90 -1.88 8.70 -13.52
CA GLU A 90 -2.95 8.09 -14.32
C GLU A 90 -3.89 7.26 -13.45
N ASP A 91 -3.36 6.50 -12.48
CA ASP A 91 -4.13 5.61 -11.62
C ASP A 91 -4.65 6.29 -10.33
N GLU A 92 -4.40 7.59 -10.14
CA GLU A 92 -4.74 8.32 -8.90
C GLU A 92 -6.24 8.25 -8.59
N PHE A 93 -7.09 8.38 -9.61
CA PHE A 93 -8.55 8.34 -9.45
C PHE A 93 -9.04 7.03 -8.80
N VAL A 94 -8.35 5.93 -9.09
CA VAL A 94 -8.68 4.60 -8.58
C VAL A 94 -8.40 4.53 -7.09
N ILE A 95 -7.21 4.96 -6.67
CA ILE A 95 -6.82 4.97 -5.26
C ILE A 95 -7.73 5.93 -4.47
N GLN A 96 -8.04 7.10 -5.03
CA GLN A 96 -8.94 8.06 -4.43
C GLN A 96 -10.36 7.50 -4.24
N ALA A 97 -10.84 6.66 -5.17
CA ALA A 97 -12.12 5.99 -5.02
C ALA A 97 -12.13 5.01 -3.84
N GLU A 98 -11.08 4.19 -3.68
CA GLU A 98 -10.96 3.26 -2.54
C GLU A 98 -10.86 4.02 -1.21
N ILE A 99 -10.09 5.10 -1.14
CA ILE A 99 -9.97 5.94 0.06
C ILE A 99 -11.34 6.54 0.43
N ARG A 100 -12.10 7.04 -0.55
CA ARG A 100 -13.45 7.56 -0.31
C ARG A 100 -14.41 6.48 0.21
N GLN A 101 -14.35 5.27 -0.33
CA GLN A 101 -15.16 4.16 0.18
C GLN A 101 -14.79 3.81 1.61
N LEU A 102 -13.49 3.71 1.91
CA LEU A 102 -13.01 3.49 3.27
C LEU A 102 -13.51 4.60 4.20
N ALA A 103 -13.52 5.86 3.76
CA ALA A 103 -14.00 7.01 4.54
C ALA A 103 -15.44 6.84 5.02
N VAL A 104 -16.31 6.46 4.09
CA VAL A 104 -17.74 6.26 4.35
C VAL A 104 -17.93 5.17 5.39
N VAL A 105 -17.21 4.05 5.25
CA VAL A 105 -17.36 2.91 6.16
C VAL A 105 -16.74 3.21 7.54
N VAL A 106 -15.57 3.85 7.59
CA VAL A 106 -14.95 4.30 8.84
C VAL A 106 -15.87 5.25 9.59
N LYS A 107 -16.49 6.21 8.90
CA LYS A 107 -17.49 7.12 9.50
C LYS A 107 -18.65 6.34 10.10
N LYS A 108 -19.22 5.39 9.36
CA LYS A 108 -20.31 4.53 9.85
C LYS A 108 -19.90 3.76 11.11
N VAL A 109 -18.70 3.16 11.12
CA VAL A 109 -18.20 2.42 12.29
C VAL A 109 -18.01 3.36 13.48
N LYS A 110 -17.47 4.57 13.25
CA LYS A 110 -17.29 5.59 14.29
C LYS A 110 -18.61 6.00 14.97
N GLU A 111 -19.70 6.03 14.22
CA GLU A 111 -21.04 6.38 14.72
C GLU A 111 -21.70 5.26 15.57
N LEU A 112 -21.13 4.05 15.59
CA LEU A 112 -21.62 2.96 16.44
C LEU A 112 -21.14 3.11 17.89
N PRO A 113 -21.89 2.59 18.89
CA PRO A 113 -21.43 2.49 20.27
C PRO A 113 -20.05 1.80 20.34
N GLY A 114 -19.08 2.44 21.01
CA GLY A 114 -17.69 1.94 21.11
C GLY A 114 -16.85 2.07 19.84
N GLY A 115 -17.41 2.56 18.73
CA GLY A 115 -16.76 2.59 17.42
C GLY A 115 -15.52 3.49 17.33
N GLU A 116 -15.54 4.65 17.99
CA GLU A 116 -14.39 5.56 18.03
C GLU A 116 -13.20 4.96 18.77
N GLU A 117 -13.44 4.37 19.96
CA GLU A 117 -12.40 3.66 20.71
C GLU A 117 -11.87 2.47 19.91
N PHE A 118 -12.78 1.71 19.29
CA PHE A 118 -12.44 0.58 18.43
C PHE A 118 -11.56 0.98 17.23
N LEU A 119 -11.76 2.14 16.61
CA LEU A 119 -10.92 2.56 15.49
C LEU A 119 -9.57 3.14 15.96
N SER A 120 -9.53 3.78 17.13
CA SER A 120 -8.34 4.42 17.68
C SER A 120 -7.18 3.44 17.94
N GLN A 121 -7.50 2.21 18.36
CA GLN A 121 -6.50 1.14 18.61
C GLN A 121 -5.71 0.73 17.36
N PHE A 122 -6.21 1.01 16.15
CA PHE A 122 -5.51 0.71 14.90
C PHE A 122 -4.71 1.92 14.35
N GLN A 123 -5.06 3.15 14.73
CA GLN A 123 -4.34 4.36 14.30
C GLN A 123 -2.92 4.44 14.86
N SER A 124 -2.74 4.01 16.11
CA SER A 124 -1.43 4.00 16.78
C SER A 124 -0.49 2.91 16.25
N ARG A 125 -1.05 1.80 15.74
CA ARG A 125 -0.30 0.64 15.24
C ARG A 125 0.11 0.80 13.78
N ALA A 126 -0.82 1.28 12.93
CA ALA A 126 -0.58 1.51 11.52
C ALA A 126 -0.71 3.01 11.16
N PRO A 127 0.29 3.84 11.52
CA PRO A 127 0.26 5.26 11.21
C PRO A 127 0.18 5.46 9.68
N GLY A 128 -0.94 6.03 9.21
CA GLY A 128 -1.24 6.17 7.78
C GLY A 128 -2.53 5.48 7.33
N LEU A 129 -3.00 4.44 8.04
CA LEU A 129 -4.11 3.61 7.59
C LEU A 129 -5.45 4.37 7.60
N PHE A 130 -5.73 5.08 8.69
CA PHE A 130 -6.96 5.88 8.83
C PHE A 130 -6.72 7.38 8.79
N SER A 131 -5.46 7.85 8.84
CA SER A 131 -5.15 9.28 8.85
C SER A 131 -5.41 9.97 7.51
N ARG A 132 -5.41 9.24 6.39
CA ARG A 132 -5.77 9.78 5.06
C ARG A 132 -7.28 9.90 4.84
N VAL A 133 -8.06 9.46 5.81
CA VAL A 133 -9.50 9.29 5.72
C VAL A 133 -10.25 10.12 6.76
N GLN A 134 -9.51 10.85 7.60
CA GLN A 134 -10.07 11.80 8.55
C GLN A 134 -10.50 13.07 7.78
N PRO A 135 -11.74 13.56 8.01
CA PRO A 135 -12.21 14.83 7.43
C PRO A 135 -11.43 16.04 7.96
#